data_AF-A0A2I0IWB7-F1
#
_entry.id   AF-A0A2I0IWB7-F1
#
_cell.length_a   1.000
_cell.length_b   1.000
_cell.length_c   1.000
_cell.angle_alpha   90.00
_cell.angle_beta   90.00
_cell.angle_gamma   90.00
#
_symmetry.space_group_name_H-M   'P 1'
#
loop_
_entity.id
_entity.type
_entity.pdbx_description
1 polymer ?
#
loop_
_entity_poly.entity_id
_entity_poly.type
_entity_poly.pdbx_seq_one_letter_code
_entity_poly.pdbx_strand_id
1 'polypeptide(L)'
;MANALPQGHGASVERGEKWRVGDGARVKFWEDKWVGSSTLRRQVVGPLPRGEAERLVSSAVSPERDWSLDDGKFSAKSAHGLLAKADNTDTPIDCRWIWKCKATPRILLFVWLCLHQRIATTSLFVQRGIQIDPCCPFCRGHNELVLHILRDGCIAKLFWEYITPPGDATIFFIDNIDSWLTSNCTSLSTSHLGIPWDIIFITAI
;
A
#
# COMPACT_ATOMS: atom_id res chain seq x y z
N MET A 1 1.51 54.23 22.67
CA MET A 1 0.31 53.99 21.84
C MET A 1 0.63 52.78 20.97
N ALA A 2 0.46 51.56 21.50
CA ALA A 2 -0.74 50.73 21.32
C ALA A 2 -1.06 50.49 19.85
N ASN A 3 -0.57 49.37 19.29
CA ASN A 3 -1.26 48.66 18.22
C ASN A 3 -1.25 47.17 18.59
N ALA A 4 -2.30 46.78 19.31
CA ALA A 4 -2.66 45.39 19.53
C ALA A 4 -3.14 44.81 18.20
N LEU A 5 -2.46 43.76 17.71
CA LEU A 5 -2.95 42.95 16.60
C LEU A 5 -3.94 41.90 17.15
N PRO A 6 -4.96 41.50 16.35
CA PRO A 6 -6.17 40.92 16.89
C PRO A 6 -5.94 39.53 17.46
N GLN A 7 -6.47 39.33 18.67
CA GLN A 7 -6.71 38.01 19.23
C GLN A 7 -7.85 37.35 18.43
N GLY A 8 -7.50 36.64 17.36
CA GLY A 8 -8.44 35.88 16.55
C GLY A 8 -8.16 34.39 16.66
N HIS A 9 -9.05 33.65 17.33
CA HIS A 9 -9.14 32.20 17.13
C HIS A 9 -9.54 31.94 15.67
N GLY A 10 -8.72 31.17 14.94
CA GLY A 10 -9.04 30.72 13.59
C GLY A 10 -8.68 31.69 12.45
N ALA A 11 -7.40 32.01 12.28
CA ALA A 11 -6.94 32.65 11.05
C ALA A 11 -6.69 31.59 9.97
N SER A 12 -7.60 31.47 9.00
CA SER A 12 -7.36 30.71 7.77
C SER A 12 -6.44 31.54 6.88
N VAL A 13 -5.34 30.96 6.40
CA VAL A 13 -4.46 31.63 5.43
C VAL A 13 -5.16 31.66 4.08
N GLU A 14 -5.75 32.80 3.72
CA GLU A 14 -6.18 33.06 2.35
C GLU A 14 -5.00 33.54 1.50
N ARG A 15 -5.07 33.26 0.19
CA ARG A 15 -3.96 33.33 -0.77
C ARG A 15 -3.09 34.59 -0.61
N GLY A 16 -1.83 34.38 -0.22
CA GLY A 16 -0.79 35.42 -0.19
C GLY A 16 -0.34 35.83 1.21
N GLU A 17 -1.04 35.42 2.27
CA GLU A 17 -0.61 35.71 3.65
C GLU A 17 0.30 34.61 4.22
N LYS A 18 1.25 35.01 5.07
CA LYS A 18 2.12 34.08 5.79
C LYS A 18 1.69 34.03 7.25
N TRP A 19 1.04 32.94 7.66
CA TRP A 19 0.78 32.72 9.09
C TRP A 19 2.10 32.56 9.85
N ARG A 20 2.28 33.34 10.91
CA ARG A 20 3.35 33.15 11.90
C ARG A 20 2.73 32.59 13.17
N VAL A 21 3.06 31.34 13.44
CA VAL A 21 2.58 30.56 14.59
C VAL A 21 3.05 31.14 15.93
N GLY A 22 4.18 31.87 15.96
CA GLY A 22 4.74 32.43 17.19
C GLY A 22 5.43 31.36 18.04
N ASP A 23 5.23 31.40 19.35
CA ASP A 23 5.74 30.42 20.32
C ASP A 23 4.91 29.12 20.39
N GLY A 24 3.76 29.07 19.71
CA GLY A 24 2.89 27.90 19.64
C GLY A 24 2.08 27.62 20.91
N ALA A 25 2.14 28.47 21.95
CA ALA A 25 1.52 28.22 23.26
C ALA A 25 -0.01 28.33 23.27
N ARG A 26 -0.60 28.80 22.16
CA ARG A 26 -2.06 28.99 22.00
C ARG A 26 -2.60 28.33 20.74
N VAL A 27 -1.76 27.60 20.01
CA VAL A 27 -2.11 26.98 18.74
C VAL A 27 -2.34 25.49 18.98
N LYS A 28 -3.54 25.01 18.70
CA LYS A 28 -3.90 23.59 18.86
C LYS A 28 -3.41 22.81 17.65
N PHE A 29 -2.55 21.85 17.88
CA PHE A 29 -1.89 21.12 16.81
C PHE A 29 -2.89 20.39 15.89
N TRP A 30 -3.91 19.73 16.45
CA TRP A 30 -4.85 18.94 15.66
C TRP A 30 -6.10 19.68 15.20
N GLU A 31 -6.56 20.65 16.00
CA GLU A 31 -7.87 21.29 15.84
C GLU A 31 -7.80 22.67 15.15
N ASP A 32 -6.62 23.29 15.05
CA ASP A 32 -6.48 24.51 14.26
C ASP A 32 -6.27 24.21 12.77
N LYS A 33 -6.66 25.16 11.93
CA LYS A 33 -6.48 25.09 10.47
C LYS A 33 -5.08 25.58 10.12
N TRP A 34 -4.20 24.65 9.77
CA TRP A 34 -2.84 24.96 9.36
C TRP A 34 -2.74 25.41 7.91
N VAL A 35 -3.36 24.64 7.01
CA VAL A 35 -3.33 24.87 5.57
C VAL A 35 -4.68 24.44 4.99
N GLY A 36 -5.26 25.26 4.13
CA GLY A 36 -6.53 24.96 3.47
C GLY A 36 -7.75 25.11 4.38
N SER A 37 -8.82 24.37 4.09
CA SER A 37 -10.14 24.55 4.72
C SER A 37 -10.44 23.62 5.89
N SER A 38 -9.61 22.58 6.13
CA SER A 38 -9.79 21.56 7.16
C SER A 38 -8.69 21.55 8.21
N THR A 39 -8.98 21.00 9.38
CA THR A 39 -8.02 20.77 10.46
C THR A 39 -7.20 19.51 10.20
N LEU A 40 -6.01 19.39 10.80
CA LEU A 40 -5.19 18.17 10.67
C LEU A 40 -5.90 16.94 11.25
N ARG A 41 -6.73 17.11 12.30
CA ARG A 41 -7.53 16.03 12.89
C ARG A 41 -8.37 15.27 11.88
N ARG A 42 -8.99 15.98 10.92
CA ARG A 42 -9.86 15.40 9.89
C ARG A 42 -9.10 14.66 8.79
N GLN A 43 -7.78 14.85 8.72
CA GLN A 43 -6.93 14.25 7.70
C GLN A 43 -6.25 12.96 8.17
N VAL A 44 -6.23 12.69 9.48
CA VAL A 44 -5.64 11.47 10.04
C VAL A 44 -6.71 10.42 10.40
N VAL A 45 -6.41 9.15 10.08
CA VAL A 45 -7.30 8.01 10.33
C VAL A 45 -7.09 7.47 11.75
N GLY A 46 -8.17 7.23 12.48
CA GLY A 46 -8.17 6.65 13.83
C GLY A 46 -8.40 7.65 14.97
N PRO A 47 -8.63 7.17 16.21
CA PRO A 47 -8.76 8.02 17.38
C PRO A 47 -7.40 8.60 17.78
N LEU A 48 -7.36 9.88 18.17
CA LEU A 48 -6.15 10.46 18.76
C LEU A 48 -5.85 9.74 20.10
N PRO A 49 -4.57 9.46 20.41
CA PRO A 49 -4.17 9.00 21.73
C PRO A 49 -4.71 9.92 22.84
N ARG A 50 -4.92 9.38 24.06
CA ARG A 50 -5.45 10.17 25.18
C ARG A 50 -4.57 11.38 25.44
N GLY A 51 -5.16 12.57 25.47
CA GLY A 51 -4.47 13.85 25.72
C GLY A 51 -3.89 14.53 24.47
N GLU A 52 -3.81 13.85 23.32
CA GLU A 52 -3.29 14.45 22.08
C GLU A 52 -4.24 15.51 21.49
N ALA A 53 -5.56 15.39 21.70
CA ALA A 53 -6.54 16.34 21.15
C ALA A 53 -6.33 17.79 21.64
N GLU A 54 -5.71 17.96 22.81
CA GLU A 54 -5.42 19.26 23.42
C GLU A 54 -3.97 19.71 23.19
N ARG A 55 -3.17 18.93 22.42
CA ARG A 55 -1.75 19.20 22.20
C ARG A 55 -1.56 20.58 21.54
N LEU A 56 -0.70 21.38 22.14
CA LEU A 56 -0.30 22.68 21.63
C LEU A 56 0.96 22.55 20.76
N VAL A 57 1.18 23.52 19.88
CA VAL A 57 2.39 23.54 19.04
C VAL A 57 3.64 23.73 19.87
N SER A 58 3.57 24.52 20.94
CA SER A 58 4.69 24.74 21.86
C SER A 58 5.15 23.47 22.56
N SER A 59 4.29 22.45 22.70
CA SER A 59 4.65 21.15 23.27
C SER A 59 5.00 20.10 22.21
N ALA A 60 4.87 20.44 20.92
CA ALA A 60 5.27 19.59 19.80
C ALA A 60 6.64 19.98 19.22
N VAL A 61 7.24 21.07 19.72
CA VAL A 61 8.48 21.64 19.22
C VAL A 61 9.45 21.82 20.39
N SER A 62 10.68 21.36 20.23
CA SER A 62 11.74 21.44 21.22
C SER A 62 12.20 22.89 21.42
N PRO A 63 12.90 23.20 22.52
CA PRO A 63 13.52 24.51 22.72
C PRO A 63 14.47 24.93 21.58
N GLU A 64 15.08 23.96 20.86
CA GLU A 64 15.92 24.21 19.68
C GLU A 64 15.11 24.48 18.39
N ARG A 65 13.78 24.50 18.46
CA ARG A 65 12.84 24.63 17.33
C ARG A 65 12.77 23.41 16.39
N ASP A 66 13.19 22.24 16.87
CA ASP A 66 12.99 20.98 16.17
C ASP A 66 11.67 20.33 16.59
N TRP A 67 11.05 19.52 15.74
CA TRP A 67 9.82 18.81 16.11
C TRP A 67 10.12 17.74 17.16
N SER A 68 9.66 17.93 18.40
CA SER A 68 9.79 16.95 19.50
C SER A 68 8.44 16.26 19.74
N LEU A 69 8.25 15.14 19.05
CA LEU A 69 7.28 14.13 19.47
C LEU A 69 7.97 13.22 20.52
N ASP A 70 7.97 13.60 21.80
CA ASP A 70 8.50 12.78 22.90
C ASP A 70 7.92 11.34 22.82
N ASP A 71 8.63 10.20 22.90
CA ASP A 71 10.02 9.83 23.18
C ASP A 71 10.81 9.35 21.93
N GLY A 72 10.42 9.74 20.72
CA GLY A 72 11.25 9.55 19.51
C GLY A 72 11.67 8.11 19.14
N LYS A 73 11.14 7.06 19.77
CA LYS A 73 11.47 5.66 19.44
C LYS A 73 10.35 5.01 18.66
N PHE A 74 10.04 5.58 17.49
CA PHE A 74 9.44 4.77 16.45
C PHE A 74 10.44 3.67 16.08
N SER A 75 10.10 2.42 16.34
CA SER A 75 10.84 1.28 15.84
C SER A 75 9.90 0.45 14.99
N ALA A 76 10.42 -0.15 13.93
CA ALA A 76 9.64 -1.11 13.15
C ALA A 76 9.01 -2.18 14.04
N LYS A 77 9.67 -2.55 15.15
CA LYS A 77 9.21 -3.51 16.15
C LYS A 77 7.98 -3.03 16.94
N SER A 78 7.95 -1.76 17.39
CA SER A 78 6.80 -1.21 18.11
C SER A 78 5.60 -1.00 17.18
N ALA A 79 5.84 -0.52 15.96
CA ALA A 79 4.81 -0.38 14.93
C ALA A 79 4.21 -1.73 14.52
N HIS A 80 5.06 -2.73 14.25
CA HIS A 80 4.63 -4.09 13.93
C HIS A 80 3.84 -4.72 15.08
N GLY A 81 4.25 -4.51 16.34
CA GLY A 81 3.52 -5.02 17.51
C GLY A 81 2.12 -4.42 17.69
N LEU A 82 1.87 -3.21 17.21
CA LEU A 82 0.54 -2.60 17.20
C LEU A 82 -0.33 -3.15 16.06
N LEU A 83 0.26 -3.29 14.86
CA LEU A 83 -0.43 -3.85 13.69
C LEU A 83 -0.81 -5.32 13.89
N ALA A 84 0.11 -6.13 14.41
CA ALA A 84 -0.13 -7.56 14.67
C ALA A 84 -1.21 -7.82 15.73
N LYS A 85 -1.53 -6.83 16.59
CA LYS A 85 -2.65 -6.93 17.55
C LYS A 85 -4.00 -6.53 16.93
N ALA A 86 -3.98 -5.76 15.84
CA ALA A 86 -5.17 -5.30 15.14
C ALA A 86 -5.64 -6.32 14.08
N ASP A 87 -4.71 -7.02 13.42
CA ASP A 87 -4.99 -7.95 12.30
C ASP A 87 -5.36 -9.38 12.75
N ASN A 88 -6.28 -9.54 13.71
CA ASN A 88 -6.68 -10.87 14.20
C ASN A 88 -7.83 -11.51 13.37
N THR A 89 -8.03 -11.10 12.12
CA THR A 89 -9.19 -11.52 11.28
C THR A 89 -8.84 -12.19 9.96
N ASP A 90 -7.58 -12.24 9.53
CA ASP A 90 -7.17 -12.95 8.32
C ASP A 90 -6.27 -14.14 8.63
N THR A 91 -6.57 -15.29 8.02
CA THR A 91 -5.66 -16.44 8.01
C THR A 91 -4.39 -16.08 7.25
N PRO A 92 -3.19 -16.21 7.84
CA PRO A 92 -1.94 -15.84 7.16
C PRO A 92 -1.72 -16.69 5.91
N ILE A 93 -1.48 -16.05 4.76
CA ILE A 93 -1.05 -16.73 3.53
C ILE A 93 0.37 -17.30 3.75
N ASP A 94 0.59 -18.58 3.47
CA ASP A 94 1.92 -19.20 3.61
C ASP A 94 2.83 -18.86 2.43
N CYS A 95 3.65 -17.84 2.61
CA CYS A 95 4.59 -17.38 1.58
C CYS A 95 6.00 -18.00 1.70
N ARG A 96 6.22 -19.01 2.56
CA ARG A 96 7.58 -19.56 2.80
C ARG A 96 8.16 -20.28 1.58
N TRP A 97 7.31 -20.83 0.72
CA TRP A 97 7.74 -21.55 -0.48
C TRP A 97 8.41 -20.62 -1.49
N ILE A 98 7.99 -19.35 -1.56
CA ILE A 98 8.50 -18.35 -2.53
C ILE A 98 10.02 -18.23 -2.41
N TRP A 99 10.53 -18.13 -1.18
CA TRP A 99 11.95 -17.94 -0.92
C TRP A 99 12.81 -19.19 -1.18
N LYS A 100 12.19 -20.33 -1.49
CA LYS A 100 12.87 -21.57 -1.90
C LYS A 100 12.97 -21.71 -3.42
N CYS A 101 12.24 -20.89 -4.19
CA CYS A 101 12.25 -20.94 -5.65
C CYS A 101 13.58 -20.43 -6.22
N LYS A 102 13.99 -20.99 -7.36
CA LYS A 102 15.23 -20.64 -8.05
C LYS A 102 15.03 -19.42 -8.94
N ALA A 103 14.93 -18.24 -8.35
CA ALA A 103 14.79 -16.98 -9.08
C ALA A 103 15.52 -15.82 -8.38
N THR A 104 15.62 -14.68 -9.08
CA THR A 104 16.25 -13.49 -8.50
C THR A 104 15.38 -12.90 -7.38
N PRO A 105 15.96 -12.21 -6.37
CA PRO A 105 15.19 -11.60 -5.29
C PRO A 105 14.09 -10.65 -5.77
N ARG A 106 14.29 -9.99 -6.93
CA ARG A 106 13.31 -9.11 -7.54
C ARG A 106 12.07 -9.87 -8.00
N ILE A 107 12.24 -11.05 -8.60
CA ILE A 107 11.14 -11.91 -9.03
C ILE A 107 10.43 -12.50 -7.81
N LEU A 108 11.17 -12.95 -6.80
CA LEU A 108 10.57 -13.48 -5.56
C LEU A 108 9.72 -12.41 -4.84
N LEU A 109 10.22 -11.18 -4.78
CA LEU A 109 9.44 -10.04 -4.26
C LEU A 109 8.19 -9.78 -5.10
N PHE A 110 8.28 -9.88 -6.43
CA PHE A 110 7.14 -9.71 -7.31
C PHE A 110 6.05 -10.78 -7.07
N VAL A 111 6.43 -12.06 -6.95
CA VAL A 111 5.49 -13.16 -6.62
C VAL A 111 4.81 -12.90 -5.27
N TRP A 112 5.58 -12.46 -4.27
CA TRP A 112 5.03 -12.07 -2.97
C TRP A 112 4.00 -10.93 -3.09
N LEU A 113 4.31 -9.88 -3.85
CA LEU A 113 3.36 -8.78 -4.10
C LEU A 113 2.08 -9.25 -4.81
N CYS A 114 2.19 -10.22 -5.72
CA CYS A 114 1.05 -10.79 -6.43
C CYS A 114 0.10 -11.51 -5.47
N LEU A 115 0.61 -12.38 -4.60
CA LEU A 115 -0.20 -13.08 -3.59
C LEU A 115 -0.97 -12.11 -2.70
N HIS A 116 -0.34 -11.00 -2.32
CA HIS A 116 -0.96 -9.98 -1.48
C HIS A 116 -1.83 -8.96 -2.24
N GLN A 117 -2.06 -9.12 -3.56
CA GLN A 117 -2.80 -8.17 -4.41
C GLN A 117 -2.23 -6.75 -4.35
N ARG A 118 -0.90 -6.61 -4.32
CA ARG A 118 -0.19 -5.33 -4.12
C ARG A 118 0.54 -4.79 -5.34
N ILE A 119 0.44 -5.44 -6.50
CA ILE A 119 0.99 -4.90 -7.75
C ILE A 119 0.09 -3.79 -8.31
N ALA A 120 0.67 -2.88 -9.08
CA ALA A 120 -0.03 -1.73 -9.64
C ALA A 120 -1.04 -2.16 -10.71
N THR A 121 -2.29 -2.40 -10.30
CA THR A 121 -3.43 -2.63 -11.19
C THR A 121 -4.41 -1.46 -11.11
N THR A 122 -5.20 -1.23 -12.17
CA THR A 122 -6.23 -0.19 -12.10
C THR A 122 -7.24 -0.46 -10.97
N SER A 123 -7.57 -1.73 -10.71
CA SER A 123 -8.42 -2.11 -9.58
C SER A 123 -7.83 -1.71 -8.22
N LEU A 124 -6.51 -1.84 -8.03
CA LEU A 124 -5.82 -1.40 -6.81
C LEU A 124 -5.82 0.13 -6.69
N PHE A 125 -5.67 0.86 -7.80
CA PHE A 125 -5.77 2.32 -7.80
C PHE A 125 -7.16 2.80 -7.40
N VAL A 126 -8.21 2.18 -7.94
CA VAL A 126 -9.60 2.45 -7.55
C VAL A 126 -9.82 2.14 -6.07
N GLN A 127 -9.29 1.02 -5.56
CA GLN A 127 -9.34 0.69 -4.14
C GLN A 127 -8.67 1.74 -3.25
N ARG A 128 -7.64 2.42 -3.78
CA ARG A 128 -6.94 3.53 -3.10
C ARG A 128 -7.62 4.90 -3.31
N GLY A 129 -8.79 4.93 -3.93
CA GLY A 129 -9.59 6.14 -4.15
C GLY A 129 -9.21 6.96 -5.39
N ILE A 130 -8.28 6.46 -6.22
CA ILE A 130 -7.90 7.12 -7.48
C ILE A 130 -9.02 6.89 -8.50
N GLN A 131 -9.56 7.97 -9.04
CA GLN A 131 -10.69 7.93 -9.99
C GLN A 131 -10.17 7.60 -11.40
N ILE A 132 -10.11 6.31 -11.71
CA ILE A 132 -9.80 5.79 -13.06
C ILE A 132 -10.76 4.65 -13.41
N ASP A 133 -10.85 4.33 -14.70
CA ASP A 133 -11.57 3.14 -15.16
C ASP A 133 -10.83 1.87 -14.70
N PRO A 134 -11.50 0.96 -13.94
CA PRO A 134 -10.88 -0.30 -13.53
C PRO A 134 -10.71 -1.30 -14.68
N CYS A 135 -11.26 -1.04 -15.87
CA CYS A 135 -11.13 -1.95 -17.00
C CYS A 135 -9.69 -2.01 -17.53
N CYS A 136 -9.29 -3.21 -17.95
CA CYS A 136 -8.02 -3.40 -18.65
C CYS A 136 -8.04 -2.63 -19.99
N PRO A 137 -6.99 -1.83 -20.30
CA PRO A 137 -6.94 -1.03 -21.53
C PRO A 137 -6.90 -1.86 -22.82
N PHE A 138 -6.46 -3.13 -22.72
CA PHE A 138 -6.39 -4.05 -23.86
C PHE A 138 -7.70 -4.82 -24.06
N CYS A 139 -8.31 -5.32 -22.97
CA CYS A 139 -9.53 -6.12 -23.05
C CYS A 139 -10.82 -5.30 -23.08
N ARG A 140 -10.81 -4.08 -22.53
CA ARG A 140 -11.92 -3.10 -22.48
C ARG A 140 -13.25 -3.59 -21.89
N GLY A 141 -13.28 -4.75 -21.22
CA GLY A 141 -14.51 -5.33 -20.65
C GLY A 141 -14.33 -6.13 -19.36
N HIS A 142 -13.12 -6.19 -18.82
CA HIS A 142 -12.82 -6.88 -17.56
C HIS A 142 -11.97 -6.00 -16.67
N ASN A 143 -12.20 -6.05 -15.35
CA ASN A 143 -11.37 -5.36 -14.38
C ASN A 143 -9.94 -5.88 -14.43
N GLU A 144 -8.97 -4.96 -14.38
CA GLU A 144 -7.57 -5.32 -14.32
C GLU A 144 -7.23 -5.78 -12.89
N LEU A 145 -7.25 -7.09 -12.69
CA LEU A 145 -6.81 -7.77 -11.48
C LEU A 145 -5.44 -8.43 -11.71
N VAL A 146 -4.78 -8.86 -10.64
CA VAL A 146 -3.46 -9.51 -10.74
C VAL A 146 -3.50 -10.72 -11.68
N LEU A 147 -4.48 -11.61 -11.51
CA LEU A 147 -4.67 -12.76 -12.41
C LEU A 147 -5.05 -12.34 -13.84
N HIS A 148 -5.73 -11.21 -14.02
CA HIS A 148 -6.02 -10.72 -15.37
C HIS A 148 -4.74 -10.29 -16.09
N ILE A 149 -3.84 -9.60 -15.40
CA ILE A 149 -2.54 -9.20 -16.00
C ILE A 149 -1.68 -10.44 -16.26
N LEU A 150 -1.65 -11.39 -15.33
CA LEU A 150 -0.71 -12.50 -15.38
C LEU A 150 -1.22 -13.72 -16.16
N ARG A 151 -2.53 -13.91 -16.33
CA ARG A 151 -3.11 -15.17 -16.85
C ARG A 151 -4.33 -14.97 -17.74
N ASP A 152 -5.36 -14.29 -17.25
CA ASP A 152 -6.70 -14.30 -17.86
C ASP A 152 -6.88 -13.23 -18.95
N GLY A 153 -5.99 -12.25 -18.99
CA GLY A 153 -6.00 -11.17 -19.97
C GLY A 153 -5.68 -11.66 -21.37
N CYS A 154 -6.21 -10.98 -22.39
CA CYS A 154 -6.09 -11.40 -23.79
C CYS A 154 -4.65 -11.68 -24.23
N ILE A 155 -3.69 -10.86 -23.77
CA ILE A 155 -2.27 -11.03 -24.11
C ILE A 155 -1.64 -12.18 -23.32
N ALA A 156 -1.84 -12.22 -22.01
CA ALA A 156 -1.26 -13.24 -21.14
C ALA A 156 -1.77 -14.64 -21.48
N LYS A 157 -3.07 -14.77 -21.78
CA LYS A 157 -3.70 -16.03 -22.16
C LYS A 157 -3.06 -16.61 -23.42
N LEU A 158 -2.87 -15.80 -24.46
CA LEU A 158 -2.21 -16.23 -25.70
C LEU A 158 -0.78 -16.72 -25.45
N PHE A 159 -0.05 -16.04 -24.58
CA PHE A 159 1.31 -16.45 -24.21
C PHE A 159 1.32 -17.82 -23.50
N TRP A 160 0.43 -18.03 -22.54
CA TRP A 160 0.35 -19.31 -21.84
C TRP A 160 -0.12 -20.44 -22.75
N GLU A 161 -1.09 -20.20 -23.63
CA GLU A 161 -1.52 -21.17 -24.65
C GLU A 161 -0.36 -21.57 -25.57
N TYR A 162 0.49 -20.62 -25.96
CA TYR A 162 1.69 -20.89 -26.75
C TYR A 162 2.72 -21.74 -25.99
N ILE A 163 3.02 -21.41 -24.73
CA ILE A 163 3.98 -22.16 -23.90
C ILE A 163 3.44 -23.55 -23.51
N THR A 164 2.11 -23.73 -23.48
CA THR A 164 1.42 -24.98 -23.11
C THR A 164 1.82 -25.46 -21.70
N PRO A 165 1.08 -25.06 -20.65
CA PRO A 165 1.34 -25.51 -19.29
C PRO A 165 1.24 -27.04 -19.19
N PRO A 166 2.17 -27.69 -18.48
CA PRO A 166 2.10 -29.13 -18.27
C PRO A 166 0.90 -29.47 -17.38
N GLY A 167 0.14 -30.49 -17.75
CA GLY A 167 -1.03 -30.96 -17.01
C GLY A 167 -2.35 -30.51 -17.65
N ASP A 168 -3.40 -30.42 -16.83
CA ASP A 168 -4.73 -30.02 -17.29
C ASP A 168 -4.81 -28.50 -17.43
N ALA A 169 -4.86 -28.04 -18.68
CA ALA A 169 -4.97 -26.62 -19.01
C ALA A 169 -6.23 -25.97 -18.40
N THR A 170 -7.30 -26.73 -18.14
CA THR A 170 -8.51 -26.19 -17.52
C THR A 170 -8.24 -25.72 -16.09
N ILE A 171 -7.50 -26.50 -15.29
CA ILE A 171 -7.12 -26.15 -13.92
C ILE A 171 -6.25 -24.89 -13.93
N PHE A 172 -5.29 -24.82 -14.85
CA PHE A 172 -4.39 -23.67 -14.96
C PHE A 172 -5.14 -22.34 -15.06
N PHE A 173 -6.19 -22.25 -15.88
CA PHE A 173 -6.96 -21.02 -16.11
C PHE A 173 -8.13 -20.80 -15.13
N ILE A 174 -8.43 -21.76 -14.24
CA ILE A 174 -9.54 -21.65 -13.28
C ILE A 174 -9.03 -21.39 -11.85
N ASP A 175 -7.81 -21.84 -11.54
CA ASP A 175 -7.27 -21.75 -10.18
C ASP A 175 -7.26 -20.32 -9.62
N ASN A 176 -7.39 -20.22 -8.30
CA ASN A 176 -7.17 -18.96 -7.58
C ASN A 176 -5.66 -18.63 -7.56
N ILE A 177 -5.31 -17.38 -7.26
CA ILE A 177 -3.92 -16.90 -7.38
C ILE A 177 -2.94 -17.65 -6.48
N ASP A 178 -3.35 -18.06 -5.28
CA ASP A 178 -2.50 -18.74 -4.31
C ASP A 178 -2.16 -20.15 -4.78
N SER A 179 -3.19 -20.92 -5.15
CA SER A 179 -3.03 -22.27 -5.70
C SER A 179 -2.31 -22.25 -7.04
N TRP A 180 -2.59 -21.26 -7.88
CA TRP A 180 -1.96 -21.10 -9.20
C TRP A 180 -0.47 -20.78 -9.09
N LEU A 181 -0.07 -19.80 -8.27
CA LEU A 181 1.35 -19.46 -8.10
C LEU A 181 2.12 -20.59 -7.41
N THR A 182 1.55 -21.19 -6.36
CA THR A 182 2.22 -22.26 -5.61
C THR A 182 2.43 -23.49 -6.48
N SER A 183 1.38 -23.99 -7.15
CA SER A 183 1.47 -25.21 -7.96
C SER A 183 2.48 -25.10 -9.10
N ASN A 184 2.53 -23.95 -9.77
CA ASN A 184 3.40 -23.75 -10.92
C ASN A 184 4.85 -23.46 -10.51
N CYS A 185 5.09 -22.61 -9.51
CA CYS A 185 6.45 -22.28 -9.04
C CYS A 185 7.14 -23.43 -8.28
N THR A 186 6.39 -24.44 -7.82
CA THR A 186 6.94 -25.64 -7.18
C THR A 186 6.75 -26.91 -8.01
N SER A 187 6.39 -26.76 -9.29
CA SER A 187 6.16 -27.90 -10.18
C SER A 187 7.44 -28.67 -10.44
N LEU A 188 7.33 -30.01 -10.42
CA LEU A 188 8.39 -30.92 -10.83
C LEU A 188 8.27 -31.34 -12.31
N SER A 189 7.30 -30.77 -13.02
CA SER A 189 7.05 -31.09 -14.43
C SER A 189 8.05 -30.39 -15.35
N THR A 190 8.19 -30.93 -16.55
CA THR A 190 9.01 -30.33 -17.62
C THR A 190 8.09 -29.83 -18.71
N SER A 191 8.40 -28.66 -19.27
CA SER A 191 7.71 -28.13 -20.45
C SER A 191 7.94 -29.00 -21.69
N HIS A 192 7.13 -28.77 -22.74
CA HIS A 192 7.33 -29.39 -24.04
C HIS A 192 8.70 -29.06 -24.68
N LEU A 193 9.38 -28.01 -24.20
CA LEU A 193 10.71 -27.59 -24.63
C LEU A 193 11.85 -28.29 -23.89
N GLY A 194 11.54 -29.22 -22.96
CA GLY A 194 12.54 -29.93 -22.17
C GLY A 194 13.14 -29.12 -21.01
N ILE A 195 12.61 -27.92 -20.73
CA ILE A 195 13.05 -27.05 -19.64
C ILE A 195 12.13 -27.24 -18.42
N PRO A 196 12.64 -27.29 -17.17
CA PRO A 196 11.83 -27.37 -15.96
C PRO A 196 10.75 -26.27 -15.91
N TRP A 197 9.51 -26.68 -15.58
CA TRP A 197 8.35 -25.79 -15.61
C TRP A 197 8.43 -24.67 -14.58
N ASP A 198 8.89 -24.98 -13.37
CA ASP A 198 9.11 -24.00 -12.30
C ASP A 198 9.99 -22.83 -12.74
N ILE A 199 11.03 -23.12 -13.55
CA ILE A 199 11.93 -22.12 -14.09
C ILE A 199 11.27 -21.28 -15.18
N ILE A 200 10.56 -21.90 -16.14
CA ILE A 200 9.84 -21.14 -17.19
C ILE A 200 8.78 -20.26 -16.56
N PHE A 201 7.93 -20.85 -15.71
CA PHE A 201 6.80 -20.16 -15.13
C PHE A 201 7.24 -18.95 -14.31
N ILE A 202 8.18 -19.13 -13.38
CA ILE A 202 8.60 -18.04 -12.48
C ILE A 202 9.33 -16.90 -13.21
N THR A 203 9.89 -17.16 -14.39
CA THR A 203 10.55 -16.15 -15.20
C THR A 203 9.62 -15.48 -16.21
N ALA A 204 8.46 -16.08 -16.47
CA ALA A 204 7.45 -15.59 -17.40
C ALA A 204 6.36 -14.73 -16.74
N ILE A 205 6.20 -14.81 -15.42
CA ILE A 205 5.34 -13.92 -14.61
C ILE A 205 6.06 -12.64 -14.20
#